data_AF-A0A9Q1HCF4-F1
#
_entry.id   AF-A0A9Q1HCF4-F1
#
_cell.length_a   1.000
_cell.length_b   1.000
_cell.length_c   1.000
_cell.angle_alpha   90.00
_cell.angle_beta   90.00
_cell.angle_gamma   90.00
#
_symmetry.space_group_name_H-M   'P 1'
#
loop_
_entity.id
_entity.type
_entity.pdbx_description
1 polymer ?
#
loop_
_entity_poly.entity_id
_entity_poly.type
_entity_poly.pdbx_seq_one_letter_code
_entity_poly.pdbx_strand_id
1 'polypeptide(L)'
;MSGKAFKVYSRIPSDEAKNYKKLKVALLQRYNLTEDGFRDKLRNSRIKPGETYVQFGERLRGYLNRWVETANLQKNFDDLSDLIIREQIVSHCGRDMSIFLKERQP
;
A
#
# COMPACT_ATOMS: atom_id res chain seq x y z
N MET A 1 18.05 -12.77 8.80
CA MET A 1 18.70 -11.47 8.51
C MET A 1 18.13 -10.44 9.46
N SER A 2 18.94 -9.96 10.40
CA SER A 2 18.52 -9.02 11.46
C SER A 2 18.36 -7.61 10.88
N GLY A 3 17.13 -7.29 10.46
CA GLY A 3 16.82 -6.05 9.75
C GLY A 3 16.45 -4.92 10.70
N LYS A 4 16.93 -3.71 10.40
CA LYS A 4 16.69 -2.44 11.13
C LYS A 4 15.23 -2.20 11.59
N ALA A 5 14.25 -2.81 10.93
CA ALA A 5 12.85 -2.80 11.34
C ALA A 5 12.64 -3.29 12.80
N PHE A 6 13.30 -4.37 13.22
CA PHE A 6 13.12 -4.93 14.57
C PHE A 6 13.53 -3.96 15.68
N LYS A 7 14.62 -3.20 15.48
CA LYS A 7 15.15 -2.22 16.46
C LYS A 7 14.30 -0.96 16.59
N VAL A 8 13.54 -0.61 15.54
CA VAL A 8 12.65 0.55 15.56
C VAL A 8 11.35 0.18 16.27
N TYR A 9 10.77 -1.00 15.97
CA TYR A 9 9.52 -1.43 16.61
C TYR A 9 9.67 -1.82 18.09
N SER A 10 10.85 -2.26 18.55
CA SER A 10 11.11 -2.55 19.97
C SER A 10 11.19 -1.30 20.86
N ARG A 11 11.25 -0.10 20.26
CA ARG A 11 11.36 1.19 20.97
C ARG A 11 10.06 1.99 21.02
N ILE A 12 9.02 1.54 20.32
CA ILE A 12 7.71 2.21 20.35
C ILE A 12 7.03 1.80 21.66
N PRO A 13 6.62 2.76 22.53
CA PRO A 13 5.88 2.47 23.75
C PRO A 13 4.67 1.57 23.45
N SER A 14 4.35 0.64 24.35
CA SER A 14 3.30 -0.37 24.16
C SER A 14 1.95 0.21 23.69
N ASP A 15 1.60 1.43 24.13
CA ASP A 15 0.37 2.11 23.74
C ASP A 15 0.39 2.66 22.31
N GLU A 16 1.53 3.22 21.87
CA GLU A 16 1.72 3.64 20.48
C GLU A 16 1.76 2.44 19.53
N ALA A 17 2.35 1.32 19.95
CA ALA A 17 2.38 0.09 19.16
C ALA A 17 0.98 -0.52 18.98
N LYS A 18 0.12 -0.43 20.00
CA LYS A 18 -1.30 -0.83 19.91
C LYS A 18 -2.08 0.09 18.98
N ASN A 19 -1.85 1.41 19.07
CA ASN A 19 -2.51 2.37 18.20
C ASN A 19 -2.08 2.17 16.73
N TYR A 20 -0.78 1.98 16.50
CA TYR A 20 -0.23 1.67 15.18
C TYR A 20 -0.79 0.37 14.59
N LYS A 21 -0.94 -0.69 15.40
CA LYS A 21 -1.62 -1.92 14.96
C LYS A 21 -3.08 -1.68 14.57
N LYS A 22 -3.84 -0.94 15.38
CA LYS A 22 -5.25 -0.62 15.09
C LYS A 22 -5.38 0.24 13.83
N LEU A 23 -4.57 1.29 13.72
CA LEU A 23 -4.50 2.16 12.55
C LEU A 23 -4.18 1.34 11.30
N LYS A 24 -3.19 0.44 11.39
CA LYS A 24 -2.81 -0.44 10.28
C LYS A 24 -3.91 -1.43 9.90
N VAL A 25 -4.60 -2.05 10.87
CA VAL A 25 -5.73 -2.96 10.58
C VAL A 25 -6.88 -2.20 9.92
N ALA A 26 -7.22 -1.01 10.43
CA ALA A 26 -8.26 -0.18 9.83
C ALA A 26 -7.87 0.29 8.42
N LEU A 27 -6.59 0.65 8.20
CA LEU A 27 -6.07 0.98 6.88
C LEU A 27 -6.11 -0.22 5.95
N LEU A 28 -5.62 -1.39 6.38
CA LEU A 28 -5.64 -2.64 5.61
C LEU A 28 -7.06 -3.05 5.26
N GLN A 29 -8.00 -3.04 6.21
CA GLN A 29 -9.40 -3.39 5.96
C GLN A 29 -10.06 -2.41 5.00
N ARG A 30 -9.83 -1.11 5.18
CA ARG A 30 -10.34 -0.08 4.26
C ARG A 30 -9.74 -0.24 2.86
N TYR A 31 -8.46 -0.59 2.73
CA TYR A 31 -7.78 -0.79 1.44
C TYR A 31 -8.17 -2.08 0.73
N ASN A 32 -8.22 -3.21 1.46
CA ASN A 32 -8.61 -4.52 0.91
C ASN A 32 -10.05 -4.50 0.38
N LEU A 33 -10.91 -3.64 0.93
CA LEU A 33 -12.32 -3.55 0.54
C LEU A 33 -12.55 -2.69 -0.71
N THR A 34 -11.60 -1.84 -1.13
CA THR A 34 -11.85 -0.87 -2.23
C THR A 34 -10.85 -0.88 -3.39
N GLU A 35 -9.63 -1.42 -3.31
CA GLU A 35 -8.58 -0.91 -4.23
C GLU A 35 -7.59 -1.89 -4.87
N ASP A 36 -7.47 -3.14 -4.41
CA ASP A 36 -6.28 -3.94 -4.73
C ASP A 36 -6.10 -4.27 -6.23
N GLY A 37 -7.18 -4.39 -7.00
CA GLY A 37 -7.10 -4.82 -8.40
C GLY A 37 -6.46 -3.81 -9.37
N PHE A 38 -6.72 -2.52 -9.19
CA PHE A 38 -6.16 -1.48 -10.09
C PHE A 38 -4.82 -0.95 -9.60
N ARG A 39 -4.62 -0.89 -8.28
CA ARG A 39 -3.30 -0.60 -7.69
C ARG A 39 -2.26 -1.60 -8.16
N ASP A 40 -2.54 -2.90 -8.03
CA ASP A 40 -1.56 -3.93 -8.38
C ASP A 40 -1.28 -3.93 -9.88
N LYS A 41 -2.30 -3.68 -10.71
CA LYS A 41 -2.12 -3.49 -12.16
C LYS A 41 -1.25 -2.28 -12.47
N LEU A 42 -1.39 -1.17 -11.74
CA LEU A 42 -0.56 0.02 -11.90
C LEU A 42 0.89 -0.25 -11.53
N ARG A 43 1.15 -0.77 -10.32
CA ARG A 43 2.51 -0.98 -9.77
C ARG A 43 3.28 -2.10 -10.46
N ASN A 44 2.58 -3.16 -10.86
CA ASN A 44 3.20 -4.34 -11.48
C ASN A 44 3.09 -4.36 -13.01
N SER A 45 2.50 -3.33 -13.63
CA SER A 45 2.43 -3.24 -15.08
C SER A 45 3.83 -3.30 -15.70
N ARG A 46 3.92 -3.97 -16.84
CA ARG A 46 5.09 -3.97 -17.72
C ARG A 46 4.63 -3.63 -19.12
N ILE A 47 5.53 -3.06 -19.91
CA ILE A 47 5.30 -2.80 -21.33
C ILE A 47 5.02 -4.14 -22.01
N LYS A 48 3.93 -4.21 -22.77
CA LYS A 48 3.55 -5.40 -23.52
C LYS A 48 4.34 -5.49 -24.83
N PRO A 49 4.55 -6.70 -25.39
CA PRO A 49 5.10 -6.83 -26.74
C PRO A 49 4.27 -6.03 -27.75
N GLY A 50 4.93 -5.18 -28.54
CA GLY A 50 4.29 -4.32 -29.53
C GLY A 50 3.62 -3.05 -28.98
N GLU A 51 3.70 -2.78 -27.67
CA GLU A 51 3.18 -1.56 -27.06
C GLU A 51 4.23 -0.43 -27.08
N THR A 52 3.82 0.77 -27.49
CA THR A 52 4.68 1.96 -27.41
C THR A 52 4.69 2.54 -26.00
N TYR A 53 5.72 3.34 -25.66
CA TYR A 53 5.77 4.06 -24.38
C TYR A 53 4.56 4.96 -24.13
N VAL A 54 4.00 5.56 -25.19
CA VAL A 54 2.78 6.39 -25.09
C VAL A 54 1.58 5.54 -24.71
N GLN A 55 1.38 4.40 -25.38
CA GLN A 55 0.29 3.46 -25.06
C GLN A 55 0.42 2.90 -23.65
N PHE A 56 1.65 2.59 -23.21
CA PHE A 56 1.93 2.17 -21.84
C PHE A 56 1.55 3.26 -20.82
N GLY A 57 1.92 4.51 -21.09
CA GLY A 57 1.56 5.66 -20.25
C GLY A 57 0.04 5.84 -20.11
N GLU A 58 -0.70 5.75 -21.22
CA GLU A 58 -2.17 5.85 -21.20
C GLU A 58 -2.82 4.68 -20.44
N ARG A 59 -2.26 3.47 -20.54
CA ARG A 59 -2.72 2.32 -19.76
C ARG A 59 -2.48 2.50 -18.26
N LEU A 60 -1.32 3.01 -17.86
CA LEU A 60 -1.03 3.35 -16.47
C LEU A 60 -1.99 4.44 -15.95
N ARG A 61 -2.23 5.48 -16.75
CA ARG A 61 -3.20 6.54 -16.43
C ARG A 61 -4.60 5.96 -16.21
N GLY A 62 -5.02 5.02 -17.06
CA GLY A 62 -6.29 4.30 -16.90
C GLY A 62 -6.39 3.55 -15.57
N TYR A 63 -5.34 2.84 -15.16
CA TYR A 63 -5.30 2.16 -13.86
C TYR A 63 -5.36 3.14 -12.69
N LEU A 64 -4.61 4.24 -12.76
CA LEU A 64 -4.63 5.28 -11.73
C LEU A 64 -6.03 5.91 -11.57
N ASN A 65 -6.67 6.26 -12.69
CA ASN A 65 -8.01 6.85 -12.67
C ASN A 65 -9.05 5.91 -12.04
N ARG A 66 -9.03 4.63 -12.43
CA ARG A 66 -9.91 3.61 -11.85
C ARG A 66 -9.64 3.38 -10.38
N TRP A 67 -8.37 3.42 -9.97
CA TRP A 67 -7.99 3.31 -8.57
C TRP A 67 -8.55 4.47 -7.75
N VAL A 68 -8.38 5.70 -8.20
CA VAL A 68 -8.94 6.90 -7.53
C VAL A 68 -10.48 6.88 -7.50
N GLU A 69 -11.13 6.45 -8.59
CA GLU A 69 -12.59 6.29 -8.65
C GLU A 69 -13.09 5.29 -7.61
N THR A 70 -12.41 4.15 -7.48
CA THR A 70 -12.83 3.10 -6.53
C THR A 70 -12.49 3.48 -5.08
N ALA A 71 -11.48 4.34 -4.88
CA ALA A 71 -11.15 4.93 -3.57
C ALA A 71 -12.22 5.91 -3.05
N ASN A 72 -13.18 6.30 -3.89
CA ASN A 72 -14.22 7.29 -3.60
C ASN A 72 -13.65 8.60 -3.02
N LEU A 73 -12.50 9.01 -3.54
CA LEU A 73 -11.80 10.23 -3.15
C LEU A 73 -12.18 11.41 -4.05
N GLN A 74 -12.03 12.64 -3.55
CA GLN A 74 -12.10 13.80 -4.43
C GLN A 74 -10.85 13.78 -5.32
N LYS A 75 -11.01 14.12 -6.60
CA LYS A 75 -9.89 14.15 -7.57
C LYS A 75 -8.99 15.39 -7.37
N ASN A 76 -8.62 15.66 -6.13
CA ASN A 76 -7.70 16.74 -5.74
C ASN A 76 -6.31 16.17 -5.40
N PHE A 77 -5.31 17.05 -5.29
CA PHE A 77 -3.93 16.67 -5.08
C PHE A 77 -3.68 16.05 -3.68
N ASP A 78 -4.34 16.58 -2.66
CA ASP A 78 -4.13 16.15 -1.27
C ASP A 78 -4.66 14.73 -1.06
N ASP A 79 -5.88 14.44 -1.53
CA ASP A 79 -6.50 13.11 -1.46
C ASP A 79 -5.67 12.07 -2.23
N LEU A 80 -5.13 12.44 -3.40
CA LEU A 80 -4.25 11.57 -4.16
C LEU A 80 -2.93 11.31 -3.44
N SER A 81 -2.35 12.34 -2.83
CA SER A 81 -1.13 12.23 -2.04
C SER A 81 -1.34 11.31 -0.83
N ASP A 82 -2.44 11.51 -0.11
CA ASP A 82 -2.84 10.67 1.03
C ASP A 82 -3.13 9.23 0.61
N LEU A 83 -3.73 9.02 -0.56
CA LEU A 83 -3.94 7.68 -1.13
C LEU A 83 -2.60 6.96 -1.32
N ILE A 84 -1.65 7.61 -1.99
CA ILE A 84 -0.33 7.04 -2.31
C ILE A 84 0.50 6.81 -1.04
N ILE A 85 0.48 7.74 -0.08
CA ILE A 85 1.21 7.59 1.19
C ILE A 85 0.65 6.42 2.00
N ARG A 86 -0.69 6.32 2.11
CA ARG A 86 -1.34 5.20 2.80
C ARG A 86 -1.01 3.86 2.15
N GLU A 87 -1.07 3.79 0.82
CA GLU A 87 -0.65 2.62 0.04
C GLU A 87 0.77 2.19 0.41
N GLN A 88 1.71 3.13 0.40
CA GLN A 88 3.12 2.84 0.60
C GLN A 88 3.41 2.35 2.02
N ILE A 89 2.74 2.93 3.02
CA ILE A 89 2.82 2.46 4.41
C ILE A 89 2.30 1.03 4.50
N VAL A 90 1.14 0.73 3.89
CA VAL A 90 0.56 -0.61 3.90
C VAL A 90 1.47 -1.63 3.21
N SER A 91 2.02 -1.30 2.04
CA SER A 91 2.83 -2.20 1.23
C SER A 91 4.20 -2.54 1.84
N HIS A 92 4.77 -1.63 2.65
CA HIS A 92 6.04 -1.83 3.34
C HIS A 92 5.84 -2.46 4.72
N CYS A 93 4.89 -1.95 5.49
CA CYS A 93 4.66 -2.45 6.84
C CYS A 93 3.97 -3.82 6.84
N GLY A 94 3.19 -4.16 5.80
CA GLY A 94 2.57 -5.47 5.63
C GLY A 94 3.58 -6.62 5.52
N ARG A 95 4.71 -6.40 4.82
CA ARG A 95 5.78 -7.38 4.64
C ARG A 95 6.55 -7.66 5.94
N ASP A 96 7.00 -6.61 6.63
CA ASP A 96 7.79 -6.76 7.86
C ASP A 96 6.98 -7.37 9.01
N MET A 97 5.70 -6.99 9.13
CA MET A 97 4.84 -7.54 10.18
C MET A 97 4.36 -8.96 9.88
N SER A 98 4.15 -9.33 8.61
CA SER A 98 3.80 -10.73 8.25
C SER A 98 4.94 -11.69 8.55
N ILE A 99 6.18 -11.26 8.36
CA ILE A 99 7.38 -12.01 8.75
C ILE A 99 7.42 -12.14 10.29
N PHE A 100 7.23 -11.02 11.00
CA PHE A 100 7.23 -11.02 12.47
C PHE A 100 6.09 -11.84 13.11
N LEU A 101 4.90 -11.86 12.51
CA LEU A 101 3.76 -12.67 12.98
C LEU A 101 3.98 -14.16 12.74
N LYS A 102 4.65 -14.54 11.65
CA LYS A 102 5.07 -15.93 11.40
C LYS A 102 6.18 -16.40 12.34
N GLU A 103 7.07 -15.51 12.76
CA GLU A 103 8.15 -15.82 13.72
C GLU A 103 7.68 -15.87 15.19
N ARG A 104 6.44 -15.45 15.50
CA ARG A 104 5.89 -15.41 16.86
C ARG A 104 4.70 -16.34 17.11
N GLN A 105 4.36 -17.22 16.18
CA GLN A 105 3.53 -18.38 16.53
C GLN A 105 4.45 -19.45 17.15
N PRO A 106 4.19 -19.91 18.39
CA PRO A 106 4.86 -21.09 18.94
C PRO A 106 4.51 -22.35 18.14
#